data_AF-A0A2K8TB44-F1
#
_entry.id   AF-A0A2K8TB44-F1
#
_cell.length_a   1.000
_cell.length_b   1.000
_cell.length_c   1.000
_cell.angle_alpha   90.00
_cell.angle_beta   90.00
_cell.angle_gamma   90.00
#
_symmetry.space_group_name_H-M   'P 1'
#
loop_
_entity.id
_entity.type
_entity.pdbx_description
1 polymer ?
#
loop_
_entity_poly.entity_id
_entity_poly.type
_entity_poly.pdbx_seq_one_letter_code
_entity_poly.pdbx_strand_id
1 'polypeptide(L)'
;MPNPTTDLVHSYLKEIGRYPLLTPEQEITNARALQQMMAIEEQRSNLALQLNREPTARELATSLGQSEAEVQSIIQQGQKAKEKMVTANLRLVVSVAKKYQNHNLEFLDLIQEGALGLQKGIEKFDPNRGYKLSTYVYWWIKQSITRAIGEKSRTIRLPIHINEKLNKIRRVQQQLSQSLGRTPVVAEIAKSLNVLPNQIREYLQVSRAPVSLLMRVGDERETELADILPMDGISLDEQIALELLHQDLSKLLALLNP
;
A
#
# COMPACT_ATOMS: atom_id res chain seq x y z
N MET A 1 -3.58 -23.00 -21.19
CA MET A 1 -4.65 -22.59 -20.24
C MET A 1 -4.54 -21.08 -20.07
N PRO A 2 -5.61 -20.28 -20.24
CA PRO A 2 -5.56 -18.86 -19.89
C PRO A 2 -5.22 -18.70 -18.41
N ASN A 3 -4.36 -17.75 -18.07
CA ASN A 3 -3.94 -17.50 -16.69
C ASN A 3 -5.16 -16.94 -15.89
N PRO A 4 -5.59 -17.54 -14.77
CA PRO A 4 -6.82 -17.15 -14.07
C PRO A 4 -6.84 -15.68 -13.62
N THR A 5 -5.67 -15.10 -13.35
CA THR A 5 -5.49 -13.66 -13.05
C THR A 5 -5.81 -12.76 -14.24
N THR A 6 -5.54 -13.22 -15.47
CA THR A 6 -5.88 -12.47 -16.70
C THR A 6 -7.39 -12.41 -16.91
N ASP A 7 -8.10 -13.48 -16.53
CA ASP A 7 -9.56 -13.57 -16.59
C ASP A 7 -10.22 -12.65 -15.55
N LEU A 8 -9.66 -12.59 -14.33
CA LEU A 8 -10.11 -11.67 -13.27
C LEU A 8 -9.98 -10.19 -13.69
N VAL A 9 -8.84 -9.80 -14.23
CA VAL A 9 -8.63 -8.43 -14.72
C VAL A 9 -9.60 -8.10 -15.86
N HIS A 10 -9.82 -9.04 -16.78
CA HIS A 10 -10.75 -8.82 -17.90
C HIS A 10 -12.20 -8.68 -17.42
N SER A 11 -12.63 -9.54 -16.50
CA SER A 11 -13.96 -9.47 -15.86
C SER A 11 -14.18 -8.13 -15.16
N TYR A 12 -13.20 -7.68 -14.37
CA TYR A 12 -13.25 -6.39 -13.70
C TYR A 12 -13.35 -5.21 -14.67
N LEU A 13 -12.55 -5.21 -15.74
CA LEU A 13 -12.60 -4.16 -16.77
C LEU A 13 -13.96 -4.11 -17.49
N LYS A 14 -14.57 -5.27 -17.71
CA LYS A 14 -15.92 -5.38 -18.29
C LYS A 14 -16.98 -4.82 -17.35
N GLU A 15 -16.87 -5.06 -16.06
CA GLU A 15 -17.80 -4.58 -15.04
C GLU A 15 -17.76 -3.05 -14.92
N ILE A 16 -16.57 -2.45 -14.76
CA ILE A 16 -16.44 -0.99 -14.65
C ILE A 16 -16.82 -0.27 -15.95
N GLY A 17 -16.79 -0.96 -17.09
CA GLY A 17 -17.21 -0.44 -18.39
C GLY A 17 -18.72 -0.29 -18.54
N ARG A 18 -19.53 -0.93 -17.68
CA ARG A 18 -21.00 -0.85 -17.72
C ARG A 18 -21.54 0.48 -17.18
N TYR A 19 -20.78 1.14 -16.30
CA TYR A 19 -21.20 2.39 -15.69
C TYR A 19 -20.92 3.58 -16.64
N PRO A 20 -21.92 4.44 -16.91
CA PRO A 20 -21.73 5.60 -17.77
C PRO A 20 -20.82 6.65 -17.12
N LEU A 21 -20.17 7.45 -17.96
CA LEU A 21 -19.39 8.59 -17.51
C LEU A 21 -20.33 9.70 -17.00
N LEU A 22 -19.90 10.42 -15.96
CA LEU A 22 -20.66 11.55 -15.43
C LEU A 22 -20.50 12.79 -16.30
N THR A 23 -21.57 13.57 -16.43
CA THR A 23 -21.49 14.92 -16.99
C THR A 23 -20.99 15.90 -15.93
N PRO A 24 -20.44 17.08 -16.33
CA PRO A 24 -20.00 18.09 -15.36
C PRO A 24 -21.10 18.55 -14.39
N GLU A 25 -22.34 18.65 -14.85
CA GLU A 25 -23.49 19.01 -14.01
C GLU A 25 -23.83 17.91 -13.00
N GLN A 26 -23.73 16.64 -13.41
CA GLN A 26 -23.91 15.50 -12.52
C GLN A 26 -22.78 15.43 -11.49
N GLU A 27 -21.54 15.75 -11.85
CA GLU A 27 -20.43 15.84 -10.89
C GLU A 27 -20.74 16.85 -9.79
N ILE A 28 -21.21 18.05 -10.14
CA ILE A 28 -21.58 19.10 -9.18
C ILE A 28 -22.75 18.66 -8.30
N THR A 29 -23.78 18.08 -8.89
CA THR A 29 -25.00 17.65 -8.17
C THR A 29 -24.68 16.55 -7.15
N ASN A 30 -23.95 15.52 -7.58
CA ASN A 30 -23.53 14.43 -6.70
C ASN A 30 -22.55 14.91 -5.61
N ALA A 31 -21.62 15.81 -5.95
CA ALA A 31 -20.70 16.39 -4.98
C ALA A 31 -21.43 17.18 -3.89
N ARG A 32 -22.47 17.96 -4.25
CA ARG A 32 -23.30 18.69 -3.27
C ARG A 32 -24.06 17.74 -2.35
N ALA A 33 -24.69 16.69 -2.89
CA ALA A 33 -25.38 15.69 -2.08
C ALA A 33 -24.41 14.97 -1.11
N LEU A 34 -23.20 14.66 -1.58
CA LEU A 34 -22.15 14.08 -0.74
C LEU A 34 -21.71 15.04 0.37
N GLN A 35 -21.53 16.33 0.08
CA GLN A 35 -21.17 17.34 1.08
C GLN A 35 -22.24 17.48 2.17
N GLN A 36 -23.52 17.44 1.80
CA GLN A 36 -24.62 17.45 2.77
C GLN A 36 -24.57 16.23 3.69
N MET A 37 -24.35 15.03 3.13
CA MET A 37 -24.20 13.82 3.93
C MET A 37 -22.99 13.91 4.87
N MET A 38 -21.83 14.37 4.39
CA MET A 38 -20.63 14.49 5.23
C MET A 38 -20.82 15.51 6.36
N ALA A 39 -21.54 16.61 6.12
CA ALA A 39 -21.86 17.57 7.17
C ALA A 39 -22.72 16.93 8.28
N ILE A 40 -23.69 16.07 7.90
CA ILE A 40 -24.50 15.31 8.86
C ILE A 40 -23.63 14.30 9.63
N GLU A 41 -22.73 13.58 8.97
CA GLU A 41 -21.81 12.64 9.61
C GLU A 41 -20.84 13.36 10.58
N GLU A 42 -20.36 14.55 10.23
CA GLU A 42 -19.53 15.38 11.10
C GLU A 42 -20.30 15.81 12.35
N GLN A 43 -21.54 16.29 12.20
CA GLN A 43 -22.39 16.61 13.35
C GLN A 43 -22.68 15.37 14.21
N ARG A 44 -22.91 14.21 13.59
CA ARG A 44 -23.05 12.94 14.32
C ARG A 44 -21.82 12.63 15.16
N SER A 45 -20.63 12.82 14.59
CA SER A 45 -19.37 12.57 15.29
C SER A 45 -19.14 13.55 16.44
N ASN A 46 -19.47 14.83 16.27
CA ASN A 46 -19.37 15.86 17.30
C ASN A 46 -20.31 15.57 18.48
N LEU A 47 -21.56 15.19 18.19
CA LEU A 47 -22.51 14.78 19.22
C LEU A 47 -22.08 13.50 19.93
N ALA A 48 -21.47 12.55 19.20
CA ALA A 48 -20.96 11.33 19.81
C ALA A 48 -19.86 11.60 20.85
N LEU A 49 -18.99 12.58 20.57
CA LEU A 49 -17.96 13.04 21.51
C LEU A 49 -18.57 13.76 22.72
N GLN A 50 -19.60 14.58 22.53
CA GLN A 50 -20.26 15.30 23.63
C GLN A 50 -21.03 14.34 24.55
N LEU A 51 -21.68 13.33 23.98
CA LEU A 51 -22.52 12.40 24.72
C LEU A 51 -21.76 11.18 25.26
N ASN A 52 -20.49 10.98 24.84
CA ASN A 52 -19.71 9.76 25.08
C ASN A 52 -20.46 8.47 24.69
N ARG A 53 -21.37 8.55 23.71
CA ARG A 53 -22.14 7.45 23.13
C ARG A 53 -22.58 7.79 21.72
N GLU A 54 -23.01 6.81 20.93
CA GLU A 54 -23.63 7.14 19.64
C GLU A 54 -24.95 7.92 19.83
N PRO A 55 -25.13 9.06 19.14
CA PRO A 55 -26.37 9.81 19.18
C PRO A 55 -27.47 9.02 18.47
N THR A 56 -28.68 9.07 19.03
CA THR A 56 -29.85 8.48 18.38
C THR A 56 -30.26 9.30 17.16
N ALA A 57 -30.98 8.68 16.21
CA ALA A 57 -31.48 9.37 15.03
C ALA A 57 -32.34 10.61 15.40
N ARG A 58 -33.08 10.53 16.51
CA ARG A 58 -33.87 11.63 17.08
C ARG A 58 -33.01 12.81 17.50
N GLU A 59 -31.94 12.54 18.23
CA GLU A 59 -31.02 13.56 18.75
C GLU A 59 -30.27 14.25 17.62
N LEU A 60 -29.86 13.48 16.60
CA LEU A 60 -29.26 14.03 15.38
C LEU A 60 -30.24 14.95 14.63
N ALA A 61 -31.47 14.49 14.41
CA ALA A 61 -32.51 15.25 13.75
C ALA A 61 -32.85 16.54 14.51
N THR A 62 -32.92 16.46 15.85
CA THR A 62 -33.15 17.61 16.73
C THR A 62 -32.01 18.63 16.64
N SER A 63 -30.76 18.17 16.60
CA SER A 63 -29.58 19.06 16.48
C SER A 63 -29.53 19.82 15.16
N LEU A 64 -30.03 19.20 14.08
CA LEU A 64 -30.09 19.77 12.74
C LEU A 64 -31.36 20.61 12.50
N GLY A 65 -32.33 20.57 13.42
CA GLY A 65 -33.64 21.20 13.24
C GLY A 65 -34.46 20.58 12.09
N GLN A 66 -34.22 19.31 11.77
CA GLN A 66 -34.82 18.58 10.65
C GLN A 66 -35.62 17.37 11.13
N SER A 67 -36.48 16.83 10.26
CA SER A 67 -37.16 15.56 10.54
C SER A 67 -36.19 14.37 10.43
N GLU A 68 -36.41 13.32 11.23
CA GLU A 68 -35.66 12.05 11.11
C GLU A 68 -35.69 11.49 9.69
N ALA A 69 -36.84 11.60 9.01
CA ALA A 69 -37.01 11.13 7.64
C ALA A 69 -36.20 11.96 6.62
N GLU A 70 -36.07 13.27 6.84
CA GLU A 70 -35.30 14.16 5.97
C GLU A 70 -33.80 13.88 6.07
N VAL A 71 -33.29 13.77 7.31
CA VAL A 71 -31.91 13.40 7.61
C VAL A 71 -31.58 12.06 6.96
N GLN A 72 -32.43 11.05 7.14
CA GLN A 72 -32.20 9.73 6.56
C GLN A 72 -32.23 9.76 5.02
N SER A 73 -33.11 10.56 4.43
CA SER A 73 -33.16 10.77 2.98
C SER A 73 -31.87 11.39 2.46
N ILE A 74 -31.33 12.43 3.12
CA ILE A 74 -30.06 13.08 2.74
C ILE A 74 -28.91 12.08 2.81
N ILE A 75 -28.83 11.28 3.88
CA ILE A 75 -27.78 10.25 4.02
C ILE A 75 -27.84 9.24 2.87
N GLN A 76 -29.03 8.72 2.56
CA GLN A 76 -29.20 7.76 1.47
C GLN A 76 -28.86 8.36 0.11
N GLN A 77 -29.24 9.62 -0.14
CA GLN A 77 -28.90 10.33 -1.37
C GLN A 77 -27.38 10.55 -1.48
N GLY A 78 -26.72 10.93 -0.40
CA GLY A 78 -25.27 11.10 -0.34
C GLY A 78 -24.52 9.78 -0.59
N GLN A 79 -24.97 8.66 -0.01
CA GLN A 79 -24.38 7.35 -0.27
C GLN A 79 -24.50 6.95 -1.75
N LYS A 80 -25.69 7.09 -2.32
CA LYS A 80 -25.91 6.84 -3.76
C LYS A 80 -25.06 7.76 -4.64
N ALA A 81 -24.91 9.03 -4.25
CA ALA A 81 -24.07 9.98 -4.97
C ALA A 81 -22.59 9.59 -4.90
N LYS A 82 -22.09 9.19 -3.72
CA LYS A 82 -20.73 8.68 -3.53
C LYS A 82 -20.45 7.45 -4.39
N GLU A 83 -21.33 6.46 -4.36
CA GLU A 83 -21.22 5.25 -5.17
C GLU A 83 -21.19 5.56 -6.66
N LYS A 84 -22.09 6.44 -7.13
CA LYS A 84 -22.09 6.90 -8.53
C LYS A 84 -20.81 7.61 -8.91
N MET A 85 -20.30 8.49 -8.05
CA MET A 85 -19.04 9.21 -8.30
C MET A 85 -17.84 8.26 -8.36
N VAL A 86 -17.78 7.26 -7.47
CA VAL A 86 -16.70 6.26 -7.47
C VAL A 86 -16.78 5.40 -8.72
N THR A 87 -17.92 4.75 -8.96
CA THR A 87 -18.11 3.77 -10.06
C THR A 87 -17.85 4.39 -11.44
N ALA A 88 -18.34 5.61 -11.70
CA ALA A 88 -18.10 6.30 -12.96
C ALA A 88 -16.62 6.66 -13.21
N ASN A 89 -15.81 6.77 -12.15
CA ASN A 89 -14.41 7.17 -12.22
C ASN A 89 -13.41 6.01 -12.04
N LEU A 90 -13.85 4.76 -11.85
CA LEU A 90 -12.95 3.60 -11.74
C LEU A 90 -12.06 3.42 -12.98
N ARG A 91 -12.54 3.81 -14.16
CA ARG A 91 -11.75 3.77 -15.40
C ARG A 91 -10.52 4.69 -15.34
N LEU A 92 -10.63 5.84 -14.67
CA LEU A 92 -9.50 6.73 -14.42
C LEU A 92 -8.45 6.04 -13.55
N VAL A 93 -8.89 5.36 -12.48
CA VAL A 93 -8.00 4.61 -11.57
C VAL A 93 -7.17 3.59 -12.35
N VAL A 94 -7.81 2.78 -13.19
CA VAL A 94 -7.13 1.79 -14.05
C VAL A 94 -6.10 2.48 -14.95
N SER A 95 -6.45 3.61 -15.57
CA SER A 95 -5.53 4.34 -16.46
C SER A 95 -4.29 4.88 -15.74
N VAL A 96 -4.43 5.27 -14.47
CA VAL A 96 -3.31 5.72 -13.63
C VAL A 96 -2.49 4.52 -13.17
N ALA A 97 -3.13 3.45 -12.69
CA ALA A 97 -2.48 2.24 -12.19
C ALA A 97 -1.63 1.55 -13.26
N LYS A 98 -2.06 1.57 -14.54
CA LYS A 98 -1.27 1.00 -15.66
C LYS A 98 0.15 1.55 -15.73
N LYS A 99 0.38 2.81 -15.35
CA LYS A 99 1.71 3.44 -15.36
C LYS A 99 2.67 2.89 -14.29
N TYR A 100 2.13 2.19 -13.28
CA TYR A 100 2.87 1.65 -12.15
C TYR A 100 2.91 0.12 -12.13
N GLN A 101 2.61 -0.51 -13.27
CA GLN A 101 2.83 -1.95 -13.44
C GLN A 101 4.32 -2.29 -13.32
N ASN A 102 4.63 -3.54 -12.94
CA ASN A 102 6.00 -4.06 -12.76
C ASN A 102 6.76 -3.56 -11.52
N HIS A 103 6.06 -3.11 -10.47
CA HIS A 103 6.66 -2.71 -9.19
C HIS A 103 6.48 -3.76 -8.08
N ASN A 104 6.55 -5.06 -8.43
CA ASN A 104 6.39 -6.20 -7.48
C ASN A 104 5.08 -6.17 -6.67
N LEU A 105 4.04 -5.54 -7.21
CA LEU A 105 2.68 -5.56 -6.67
C LEU A 105 1.73 -5.98 -7.79
N GLU A 106 0.71 -6.76 -7.45
CA GLU A 106 -0.27 -7.22 -8.44
C GLU A 106 -1.05 -6.03 -9.03
N PHE A 107 -1.42 -6.13 -10.30
CA PHE A 107 -2.15 -5.05 -10.96
C PHE A 107 -3.52 -4.78 -10.32
N LEU A 108 -4.22 -5.82 -9.86
CA LEU A 108 -5.48 -5.68 -9.13
C LEU A 108 -5.27 -4.94 -7.80
N ASP A 109 -4.19 -5.25 -7.06
CA ASP A 109 -3.86 -4.54 -5.82
C ASP A 109 -3.61 -3.05 -6.07
N LEU A 110 -2.89 -2.70 -7.14
CA LEU A 110 -2.68 -1.30 -7.55
C LEU A 110 -4.01 -0.59 -7.85
N ILE A 111 -4.94 -1.27 -8.51
CA ILE A 111 -6.28 -0.73 -8.80
C ILE A 111 -7.04 -0.51 -7.49
N GLN A 112 -7.04 -1.48 -6.58
CA GLN A 112 -7.75 -1.38 -5.29
C GLN A 112 -7.22 -0.21 -4.44
N GLU A 113 -5.90 -0.08 -4.33
CA GLU A 113 -5.27 1.03 -3.62
C GLU A 113 -5.56 2.39 -4.29
N GLY A 114 -5.59 2.41 -5.62
CA GLY A 114 -6.02 3.58 -6.38
C GLY A 114 -7.50 3.93 -6.15
N ALA A 115 -8.37 2.94 -6.01
CA ALA A 115 -9.80 3.13 -5.73
C ALA A 115 -10.03 3.71 -4.32
N LEU A 116 -9.25 3.26 -3.33
CA LEU A 116 -9.24 3.87 -1.99
C LEU A 116 -8.77 5.33 -2.04
N GLY A 117 -7.78 5.64 -2.89
CA GLY A 117 -7.34 7.01 -3.16
C GLY A 117 -8.44 7.86 -3.82
N LEU A 118 -9.12 7.32 -4.83
CA LEU A 118 -10.25 7.97 -5.50
C LEU A 118 -11.36 8.32 -4.50
N GLN A 119 -11.76 7.38 -3.65
CA GLN A 119 -12.81 7.60 -2.65
C GLN A 119 -12.45 8.78 -1.72
N LYS A 120 -11.22 8.79 -1.17
CA LYS A 120 -10.74 9.90 -0.33
C LYS A 120 -10.69 11.23 -1.08
N GLY A 121 -10.33 11.20 -2.36
CA GLY A 121 -10.35 12.38 -3.22
C GLY A 121 -11.76 12.91 -3.46
N ILE A 122 -12.75 12.04 -3.63
CA ILE A 122 -14.16 12.42 -3.80
C ILE A 122 -14.71 13.04 -2.51
N GLU A 123 -14.41 12.47 -1.35
CA GLU A 123 -14.82 13.01 -0.04
C GLU A 123 -14.26 14.41 0.22
N LYS A 124 -13.11 14.76 -0.37
CA LYS A 124 -12.46 16.07 -0.20
C LYS A 124 -12.67 17.01 -1.40
N PHE A 125 -13.51 16.63 -2.36
CA PHE A 125 -13.72 17.43 -3.57
C PHE A 125 -14.65 18.61 -3.29
N ASP A 126 -14.30 19.77 -3.83
CA ASP A 126 -15.08 21.00 -3.71
C ASP A 126 -15.53 21.48 -5.10
N PRO A 127 -16.83 21.38 -5.43
CA PRO A 127 -17.35 21.76 -6.75
C PRO A 127 -17.31 23.28 -6.98
N ASN A 128 -17.17 24.11 -5.95
CA ASN A 128 -17.17 25.56 -6.10
C ASN A 128 -15.86 26.10 -6.70
N ARG A 129 -14.80 25.28 -6.73
CA ARG A 129 -13.48 25.68 -7.26
C ARG A 129 -13.39 25.69 -8.79
N GLY A 130 -14.41 25.19 -9.49
CA GLY A 130 -14.48 25.22 -10.95
C GLY A 130 -13.54 24.27 -11.70
N TYR A 131 -12.85 23.35 -10.99
CA TYR A 131 -12.04 22.31 -11.61
C TYR A 131 -12.82 21.01 -11.76
N LYS A 132 -12.55 20.25 -12.83
CA LYS A 132 -13.14 18.92 -13.05
C LYS A 132 -12.72 17.94 -11.96
N LEU A 133 -13.62 17.04 -11.55
CA LEU A 133 -13.34 16.02 -10.54
C LEU A 133 -12.08 15.21 -10.86
N SER A 134 -11.95 14.79 -12.13
CA SER A 134 -10.81 14.00 -12.63
C SER A 134 -9.44 14.65 -12.36
N THR A 135 -9.36 15.98 -12.43
CA THR A 135 -8.11 16.72 -12.19
C THR A 135 -7.71 16.65 -10.72
N TYR A 136 -8.70 16.75 -9.83
CA TYR A 136 -8.48 16.71 -8.39
C TYR A 136 -8.13 15.30 -7.89
N VAL A 137 -8.95 14.31 -8.27
CA VAL A 137 -8.78 12.93 -7.77
C VAL A 137 -7.53 12.25 -8.34
N TYR A 138 -7.00 12.71 -9.48
CA TYR A 138 -5.75 12.18 -10.05
C TYR A 138 -4.61 12.17 -9.03
N TRP A 139 -4.45 13.24 -8.25
CA TRP A 139 -3.41 13.34 -7.23
C TRP A 139 -3.62 12.34 -6.09
N TRP A 140 -4.86 12.19 -5.65
CA TRP A 140 -5.23 11.22 -4.60
C TRP A 140 -5.02 9.78 -5.04
N ILE A 141 -5.40 9.43 -6.28
CA ILE A 141 -5.16 8.11 -6.86
C ILE A 141 -3.65 7.84 -6.94
N LYS A 142 -2.89 8.77 -7.54
CA LYS A 142 -1.44 8.64 -7.70
C LYS A 142 -0.74 8.48 -6.35
N GLN A 143 -1.12 9.28 -5.36
CA GLN A 143 -0.53 9.24 -4.02
C GLN A 143 -0.81 7.91 -3.33
N SER A 144 -2.05 7.43 -3.40
CA SER A 144 -2.45 6.15 -2.81
C SER A 144 -1.66 4.98 -3.41
N ILE A 145 -1.58 4.92 -4.74
CA ILE A 145 -0.81 3.89 -5.46
C ILE A 145 0.68 3.95 -5.10
N THR A 146 1.29 5.15 -5.14
CA THR A 146 2.73 5.31 -4.85
C THR A 146 3.04 4.93 -3.41
N ARG A 147 2.16 5.29 -2.47
CA ARG A 147 2.27 4.90 -1.06
C ARG A 147 2.16 3.39 -0.90
N ALA A 148 1.17 2.76 -1.52
CA ALA A 148 0.99 1.31 -1.46
C ALA A 148 2.19 0.55 -2.01
N ILE A 149 2.78 1.01 -3.12
CA ILE A 149 4.03 0.44 -3.64
C ILE A 149 5.14 0.56 -2.59
N GLY A 150 5.32 1.73 -1.98
CA GLY A 150 6.36 1.92 -0.95
C GLY A 150 6.16 1.03 0.29
N GLU A 151 4.91 0.77 0.69
CA GLU A 151 4.59 0.02 1.90
C GLU A 151 4.48 -1.51 1.69
N LYS A 152 4.00 -1.95 0.51
CA LYS A 152 3.59 -3.35 0.26
C LYS A 152 4.39 -4.09 -0.81
N SER A 153 5.17 -3.41 -1.66
CA SER A 153 5.88 -4.07 -2.78
C SER A 153 7.04 -4.98 -2.39
N ARG A 154 7.51 -4.90 -1.14
CA ARG A 154 8.69 -5.63 -0.66
C ARG A 154 8.27 -6.65 0.38
N THR A 155 8.85 -7.84 0.30
CA THR A 155 8.73 -8.89 1.33
C THR A 155 9.17 -8.39 2.71
N ILE A 156 10.28 -7.64 2.76
CA ILE A 156 10.73 -6.96 3.96
C ILE A 156 10.43 -5.47 3.80
N ARG A 157 9.49 -4.97 4.62
CA ARG A 157 9.01 -3.59 4.55
C ARG A 157 10.11 -2.61 4.91
N LEU A 158 10.29 -1.60 4.06
CA LEU A 158 11.18 -0.46 4.34
C LEU A 158 10.38 0.78 4.75
N PRO A 159 10.88 1.62 5.68
CA PRO A 159 10.27 2.91 5.98
C PRO A 159 10.21 3.84 4.76
N ILE A 160 9.22 4.74 4.73
CA ILE A 160 8.96 5.61 3.57
C ILE A 160 10.14 6.52 3.23
N HIS A 161 10.82 7.07 4.25
CA HIS A 161 11.97 7.96 4.07
C HIS A 161 13.17 7.22 3.44
N ILE A 162 13.34 5.92 3.70
CA ILE A 162 14.37 5.10 3.06
C ILE A 162 14.06 4.93 1.58
N ASN A 163 12.80 4.61 1.24
CA ASN A 163 12.35 4.50 -0.15
C ASN A 163 12.51 5.83 -0.92
N GLU A 164 12.21 6.97 -0.30
CA GLU A 164 12.43 8.29 -0.89
C GLU A 164 13.90 8.54 -1.20
N LYS A 165 14.81 8.20 -0.27
CA LYS A 165 16.26 8.31 -0.47
C LYS A 165 16.73 7.40 -1.60
N LEU A 166 16.26 6.15 -1.65
CA LEU A 166 16.57 5.21 -2.74
C LEU A 166 16.09 5.72 -4.11
N ASN A 167 14.89 6.29 -4.18
CA ASN A 167 14.39 6.89 -5.41
C ASN A 167 15.22 8.11 -5.85
N LYS A 168 15.67 8.94 -4.92
CA LYS A 168 16.60 10.05 -5.21
C LYS A 168 17.94 9.54 -5.74
N ILE A 169 18.52 8.51 -5.09
CA ILE A 169 19.74 7.85 -5.54
C ILE A 169 19.58 7.32 -6.97
N ARG A 170 18.48 6.62 -7.27
CA ARG A 170 18.20 6.09 -8.62
C ARG A 170 18.09 7.19 -9.67
N ARG A 171 17.41 8.30 -9.36
CA ARG A 171 17.29 9.46 -10.28
C ARG A 171 18.64 10.06 -10.59
N VAL A 172 19.46 10.31 -9.57
CA VAL A 172 20.82 10.86 -9.74
C VAL A 172 21.71 9.88 -10.50
N GLN A 173 21.62 8.59 -10.19
CA GLN A 173 22.36 7.55 -10.91
C GLN A 173 22.01 7.56 -12.41
N GLN A 174 20.73 7.70 -12.76
CA GLN A 174 20.29 7.78 -14.16
C GLN A 174 20.77 9.06 -14.86
N GLN A 175 20.69 10.22 -14.19
CA GLN A 175 21.20 11.49 -14.71
C GLN A 175 22.72 11.47 -14.93
N LEU A 176 23.47 10.98 -13.94
CA LEU A 176 24.93 10.84 -14.05
C LEU A 176 25.30 9.84 -15.14
N SER A 177 24.58 8.72 -15.24
CA SER A 177 24.82 7.73 -16.29
C SER A 177 24.61 8.31 -17.69
N GLN A 178 23.61 9.18 -17.86
CA GLN A 178 23.38 9.88 -19.13
C GLN A 178 24.49 10.89 -19.43
N SER A 179 24.96 11.64 -18.43
CA SER A 179 26.01 12.64 -18.61
C SER A 179 27.41 12.05 -18.84
N LEU A 180 27.72 10.92 -18.20
CA LEU A 180 29.05 10.30 -18.22
C LEU A 180 29.18 9.21 -19.29
N GLY A 181 28.06 8.73 -19.85
CA GLY A 181 28.04 7.60 -20.80
C GLY A 181 28.41 6.25 -20.16
N ARG A 182 28.51 6.16 -18.83
CA ARG A 182 28.84 4.95 -18.06
C ARG A 182 28.09 4.91 -16.74
N THR A 183 28.05 3.74 -16.10
CA THR A 183 27.51 3.61 -14.73
C THR A 183 28.35 4.45 -13.75
N PRO A 184 27.74 5.34 -12.94
CA PRO A 184 28.46 6.18 -12.00
C PRO A 184 28.96 5.39 -10.78
N VAL A 185 30.09 5.83 -10.22
CA VAL A 185 30.67 5.25 -9.00
C VAL A 185 29.95 5.81 -7.77
N VAL A 186 29.88 5.03 -6.67
CA VAL A 186 29.24 5.45 -5.41
C VAL A 186 29.73 6.82 -4.92
N ALA A 187 31.02 7.13 -5.07
CA ALA A 187 31.60 8.41 -4.69
C ALA A 187 31.06 9.59 -5.53
N GLU A 188 30.78 9.38 -6.82
CA GLU A 188 30.23 10.40 -7.72
C GLU A 188 28.77 10.71 -7.35
N ILE A 189 27.99 9.67 -7.05
CA ILE A 189 26.60 9.80 -6.57
C ILE A 189 26.59 10.53 -5.22
N ALA A 190 27.52 10.18 -4.32
CA ALA A 190 27.67 10.80 -3.00
C ALA A 190 27.96 12.29 -3.10
N LYS A 191 28.89 12.66 -3.99
CA LYS A 191 29.22 14.06 -4.28
C LYS A 191 28.02 14.83 -4.83
N SER A 192 27.26 14.23 -5.75
CA SER A 192 26.06 14.88 -6.33
C SER A 192 24.93 15.06 -5.32
N LEU A 193 24.78 14.15 -4.36
CA LEU A 193 23.74 14.20 -3.34
C LEU A 193 24.19 14.90 -2.05
N ASN A 194 25.45 15.33 -1.97
CA ASN A 194 26.09 15.90 -0.79
C ASN A 194 25.93 15.04 0.48
N VAL A 195 26.17 13.74 0.33
CA VAL A 195 26.09 12.74 1.41
C VAL A 195 27.38 11.92 1.46
N LEU A 196 27.62 11.23 2.58
CA LEU A 196 28.80 10.38 2.72
C LEU A 196 28.70 9.13 1.82
N PRO A 197 29.79 8.70 1.16
CA PRO A 197 29.79 7.47 0.36
C PRO A 197 29.36 6.23 1.15
N ASN A 198 29.68 6.15 2.44
CA ASN A 198 29.28 5.04 3.31
C ASN A 198 27.75 4.97 3.47
N GLN A 199 27.07 6.11 3.64
CA GLN A 199 25.61 6.14 3.74
C GLN A 199 24.95 5.63 2.45
N ILE A 200 25.51 5.95 1.28
CA ILE A 200 24.99 5.40 0.01
C ILE A 200 25.18 3.88 -0.04
N ARG A 201 26.32 3.35 0.42
CA ARG A 201 26.53 1.90 0.49
C ARG A 201 25.50 1.22 1.40
N GLU A 202 25.22 1.80 2.57
CA GLU A 202 24.20 1.30 3.49
C GLU A 202 22.82 1.28 2.83
N TYR A 203 22.41 2.38 2.19
CA TYR A 203 21.14 2.42 1.46
C TYR A 203 21.07 1.35 0.36
N LEU A 204 22.14 1.18 -0.43
CA LEU A 204 22.19 0.17 -1.48
C LEU A 204 22.16 -1.26 -0.93
N GLN A 205 22.80 -1.51 0.22
CA GLN A 205 22.72 -2.81 0.91
C GLN A 205 21.30 -3.12 1.36
N VAL A 206 20.63 -2.19 2.02
CA VAL A 206 19.23 -2.34 2.46
C VAL A 206 18.27 -2.49 1.27
N SER A 207 18.63 -1.96 0.09
CA SER A 207 17.79 -2.04 -1.11
C SER A 207 17.72 -3.42 -1.75
N ARG A 208 18.62 -4.35 -1.39
CA ARG A 208 18.71 -5.69 -1.98
C ARG A 208 17.42 -6.48 -1.77
N ALA A 209 16.97 -7.18 -2.81
CA ALA A 209 15.79 -8.03 -2.73
C ALA A 209 16.18 -9.40 -2.16
N PRO A 210 15.35 -10.02 -1.30
CA PRO A 210 15.56 -11.39 -0.87
C PRO A 210 15.44 -12.34 -2.06
N VAL A 211 16.14 -13.48 -1.97
CA VAL A 211 16.11 -14.55 -2.98
C VAL A 211 15.30 -15.72 -2.43
N SER A 212 14.61 -16.44 -3.30
CA SER A 212 13.84 -17.63 -2.92
C SER A 212 14.77 -18.78 -2.54
N LEU A 213 14.48 -19.46 -1.44
CA LEU A 213 15.17 -20.69 -1.03
C LEU A 213 14.88 -21.86 -1.99
N LEU A 214 13.74 -21.82 -2.69
CA LEU A 214 13.37 -22.81 -3.70
C LEU A 214 14.03 -22.54 -5.06
N MET A 215 14.92 -21.54 -5.14
CA MET A 215 15.67 -21.27 -6.36
C MET A 215 16.59 -22.45 -6.64
N ARG A 216 16.39 -23.12 -7.78
CA ARG A 216 17.29 -24.19 -8.23
C ARG A 216 18.62 -23.62 -8.69
N VAL A 217 19.70 -24.25 -8.26
CA VAL A 217 21.09 -23.85 -8.45
C VAL A 217 21.92 -24.99 -9.06
N GLY A 218 23.03 -24.67 -9.71
CA GLY A 218 23.85 -25.62 -10.47
C GLY A 218 23.50 -25.69 -11.97
N ASP A 219 24.39 -26.28 -12.77
CA ASP A 219 24.25 -26.33 -14.23
C ASP A 219 23.05 -27.17 -14.68
N GLU A 220 22.77 -28.28 -13.97
CA GLU A 220 21.63 -29.18 -14.22
C GLU A 220 20.34 -28.76 -13.50
N ARG A 221 20.39 -27.72 -12.64
CA ARG A 221 19.27 -27.19 -11.85
C ARG A 221 18.53 -28.26 -11.03
N GLU A 222 19.26 -29.22 -10.49
CA GLU A 222 18.68 -30.31 -9.68
C GLU A 222 18.60 -29.94 -8.20
N THR A 223 19.56 -29.19 -7.67
CA THR A 223 19.62 -28.80 -6.25
C THR A 223 18.89 -27.50 -5.97
N GLU A 224 18.14 -27.42 -4.86
CA GLU A 224 17.56 -26.15 -4.39
C GLU A 224 18.56 -25.38 -3.53
N LEU A 225 18.44 -24.04 -3.50
CA LEU A 225 19.30 -23.20 -2.67
C LEU A 225 19.18 -23.57 -1.19
N ALA A 226 18.00 -23.98 -0.75
CA ALA A 226 17.73 -24.46 0.61
C ALA A 226 18.66 -25.62 1.02
N ASP A 227 18.93 -26.55 0.10
CA ASP A 227 19.69 -27.78 0.37
C ASP A 227 21.19 -27.51 0.58
N ILE A 228 21.68 -26.36 0.11
CA ILE A 228 23.10 -25.96 0.21
C ILE A 228 23.37 -25.20 1.51
N LEU A 229 22.35 -24.59 2.11
CA LEU A 229 22.55 -23.75 3.28
C LEU A 229 22.92 -24.60 4.50
N PRO A 230 24.00 -24.24 5.22
CA PRO A 230 24.30 -24.89 6.47
C PRO A 230 23.14 -24.64 7.44
N MET A 231 22.67 -25.71 8.09
CA MET A 231 21.68 -25.59 9.15
C MET A 231 22.39 -25.11 10.41
N ASP A 232 22.04 -23.92 10.89
CA ASP A 232 22.48 -23.45 12.19
C ASP A 232 21.82 -24.31 13.27
N GLY A 233 22.57 -25.27 13.79
CA GLY A 233 22.15 -26.19 14.84
C GLY A 233 23.36 -26.85 15.48
N ILE A 234 23.20 -27.31 16.72
CA ILE A 234 24.21 -28.10 17.41
C ILE A 234 24.44 -29.35 16.56
N SER A 235 25.69 -29.58 16.14
CA SER A 235 26.04 -30.80 15.40
C SER A 235 25.59 -32.03 16.17
N LEU A 236 25.24 -33.12 15.49
CA LEU A 236 24.83 -34.36 16.15
C LEU A 236 25.88 -34.82 17.19
N ASP A 237 27.16 -34.70 16.85
CA ASP A 237 28.28 -35.02 17.75
C ASP A 237 28.28 -34.17 19.02
N GLU A 238 27.89 -32.91 18.86
CA GLU A 238 27.91 -31.86 19.85
C GLU A 238 26.66 -31.99 20.77
N GLN A 239 25.54 -32.49 20.24
CA GLN A 239 24.36 -32.93 21.01
C GLN A 239 24.68 -34.16 21.85
N ILE A 240 25.32 -35.18 21.27
CA ILE A 240 25.74 -36.40 21.98
C ILE A 240 26.71 -36.06 23.11
N ALA A 241 27.68 -35.18 22.86
CA ALA A 241 28.63 -34.73 23.87
C ALA A 241 27.94 -34.04 25.06
N LEU A 242 26.93 -33.21 24.80
CA LEU A 242 26.12 -32.56 25.86
C LEU A 242 25.28 -33.56 26.66
N GLU A 243 24.75 -34.59 26.02
CA GLU A 243 23.96 -35.63 26.69
C GLU A 243 24.84 -36.50 27.59
N LEU A 244 26.02 -36.90 27.10
CA LEU A 244 27.02 -37.60 27.90
C LEU A 244 27.49 -36.77 29.10
N LEU A 245 27.75 -35.47 28.88
CA LEU A 245 28.12 -34.55 29.95
C LEU A 245 27.01 -34.45 31.02
N HIS A 246 25.74 -34.36 30.61
CA HIS A 246 24.61 -34.38 31.54
C HIS A 246 24.53 -35.67 32.34
N GLN A 247 24.71 -36.82 31.68
CA GLN A 247 24.73 -38.12 32.36
C GLN A 247 25.85 -38.20 33.38
N ASP A 248 27.06 -37.76 33.04
CA ASP A 248 28.20 -37.80 33.95
C ASP A 248 28.05 -36.80 35.11
N LEU A 249 27.54 -35.60 34.86
CA LEU A 249 27.17 -34.66 35.93
C LEU A 249 26.11 -35.24 36.85
N SER A 250 25.08 -35.91 36.32
CA SER A 250 24.03 -36.54 37.14
C SER A 250 24.58 -37.65 38.04
N LYS A 251 25.52 -38.47 37.52
CA LYS A 251 26.20 -39.52 38.30
C LYS A 251 27.07 -38.91 39.39
N LEU A 252 27.82 -37.84 39.08
CA LEU A 252 28.66 -37.15 40.06
C LEU A 252 27.83 -36.44 41.14
N LEU A 253 26.69 -35.83 40.77
CA LEU A 253 25.77 -35.23 41.73
C LEU A 253 25.11 -36.28 42.63
N ALA A 254 24.79 -37.47 42.11
CA ALA A 254 24.23 -38.57 42.92
C ALA A 254 25.24 -39.16 43.92
N LEU A 255 26.54 -38.97 43.71
CA LEU A 255 27.61 -39.38 44.63
C LEU A 255 27.83 -38.38 45.78
N LEU A 256 27.28 -37.18 45.68
CA LEU A 256 27.28 -36.21 46.77
C LEU A 256 26.06 -36.48 47.66
N ASN A 257 26.30 -36.71 48.96
CA ASN A 257 25.20 -36.80 49.92
C ASN A 257 24.43 -35.46 49.97
N PRO A 258 23.11 -35.51 50.27
CA PRO A 258 22.23 -34.34 50.24
C PRO A 258 22.68 -33.20 51.16
#